data_AF-J0YNL0-F1
#
_entry.id   AF-J0YNL0-F1
#
_cell.length_a   1.000
_cell.length_b   1.000
_cell.length_c   1.000
_cell.angle_alpha   90.00
_cell.angle_beta   90.00
_cell.angle_gamma   90.00
#
_symmetry.space_group_name_H-M   'P 1'
#
loop_
_entity.id
_entity.type
_entity.pdbx_description
1 polymer ?
#
loop_
_entity_poly.entity_id
_entity_poly.type
_entity_poly.pdbx_seq_one_letter_code
_entity_poly.pdbx_strand_id
1 'polypeptide(L)'
;MTDAEREKLRAGGLDQDSIYTAESEAAAKANDSQAVWEWFAMVELPAHTLLFLKNRRGAQFIRDMGFLTKNADKEYGPDWLDKGVVIGGHHF
;
A
#
# COMPACT_ATOMS: atom_id res chain seq x y z
N MET A 1 -15.07 7.94 2.76
CA MET A 1 -16.13 7.36 3.64
C MET A 1 -16.52 8.41 4.69
N THR A 2 -17.67 8.30 5.34
CA THR A 2 -18.00 9.17 6.49
C THR A 2 -17.42 8.62 7.80
N ASP A 3 -17.23 9.47 8.82
CA ASP A 3 -16.73 9.02 10.13
C ASP A 3 -17.67 8.00 10.81
N ALA A 4 -18.99 8.15 10.61
CA ALA A 4 -19.98 7.21 11.16
C ALA A 4 -19.87 5.81 10.53
N GLU A 5 -19.61 5.74 9.22
CA GLU A 5 -19.36 4.47 8.53
C GLU A 5 -18.04 3.84 8.99
N ARG A 6 -16.99 4.65 9.15
CA ARG A 6 -15.69 4.19 9.67
C ARG A 6 -15.83 3.58 11.07
N GLU A 7 -16.57 4.24 11.95
CA GLU A 7 -16.80 3.75 13.31
C GLU A 7 -17.65 2.48 13.33
N LYS A 8 -18.62 2.36 12.42
CA LYS A 8 -19.40 1.12 12.26
C LYS A 8 -18.51 -0.06 11.85
N LEU A 9 -17.55 0.16 10.94
CA LEU A 9 -16.60 -0.88 10.54
C LEU A 9 -15.69 -1.30 11.70
N ARG A 10 -15.18 -0.34 12.49
CA ARG A 10 -14.41 -0.62 13.73
C ARG A 10 -15.23 -1.42 14.73
N ALA A 11 -16.45 -0.99 15.01
CA ALA A 11 -17.36 -1.70 15.91
C ALA A 11 -17.73 -3.10 15.39
N GLY A 12 -17.71 -3.29 14.07
CA GLY A 12 -17.85 -4.59 13.41
C GLY A 12 -16.63 -5.50 13.47
N GLY A 13 -15.53 -5.06 14.10
CA GLY A 13 -14.32 -5.85 14.30
C GLY A 13 -13.32 -5.81 13.15
N LEU A 14 -13.46 -4.90 12.19
CA LEU A 14 -12.42 -4.70 11.17
C LEU A 14 -11.18 -4.10 11.80
N ASP A 15 -10.02 -4.65 11.45
CA ASP A 15 -8.73 -4.06 11.80
C ASP A 15 -8.47 -2.76 11.02
N GLN A 16 -7.42 -2.04 11.43
CA GLN A 16 -7.11 -0.72 10.92
C GLN A 16 -6.66 -0.73 9.44
N ASP A 17 -5.99 -1.80 8.99
CA ASP A 17 -5.54 -1.95 7.60
C ASP A 17 -6.72 -2.25 6.67
N SER A 18 -7.67 -3.06 7.14
CA SER A 18 -8.95 -3.32 6.48
C SER A 18 -9.76 -2.02 6.33
N ILE A 19 -9.73 -1.15 7.34
CA ILE A 19 -10.38 0.17 7.26
C ILE A 19 -9.71 1.08 6.24
N TYR A 20 -8.38 1.16 6.22
CA TYR A 20 -7.67 1.96 5.20
C TYR A 20 -7.91 1.44 3.79
N THR A 21 -7.98 0.11 3.62
CA THR A 21 -8.34 -0.50 2.34
C THR A 21 -9.76 -0.08 1.91
N ALA A 22 -10.73 -0.12 2.82
CA ALA A 22 -12.10 0.32 2.54
C ALA A 22 -12.19 1.83 2.23
N GLU A 23 -11.37 2.67 2.86
CA GLU A 23 -11.25 4.09 2.53
C GLU A 23 -10.68 4.32 1.13
N SER A 24 -9.64 3.55 0.77
CA SER A 24 -9.08 3.57 -0.58
C SER A 24 -10.13 3.21 -1.62
N GLU A 25 -10.93 2.17 -1.40
CA GLU A 25 -12.05 1.82 -2.29
C GLU A 25 -13.13 2.91 -2.36
N ALA A 26 -13.44 3.55 -1.23
CA ALA A 26 -14.40 4.64 -1.20
C ALA A 26 -13.91 5.86 -2.00
N ALA A 27 -12.62 6.18 -1.90
CA ALA A 27 -11.98 7.22 -2.71
C ALA A 27 -12.03 6.88 -4.21
N ALA A 28 -11.79 5.62 -4.58
CA ALA A 28 -11.89 5.16 -5.96
C ALA A 28 -13.30 5.36 -6.52
N LYS A 29 -14.35 5.03 -5.75
CA LYS A 29 -15.76 5.27 -6.12
C LYS A 29 -16.09 6.75 -6.28
N ALA A 30 -15.40 7.63 -5.54
CA ALA A 30 -15.52 9.08 -5.66
C ALA A 30 -14.66 9.69 -6.78
N ASN A 31 -13.93 8.87 -7.56
CA ASN A 31 -12.92 9.29 -8.54
C ASN A 31 -11.78 10.16 -7.96
N ASP A 32 -11.53 10.06 -6.65
CA ASP A 32 -10.40 10.73 -6.00
C ASP A 32 -9.16 9.82 -6.02
N SER A 33 -8.43 9.88 -7.12
CA SER A 33 -7.26 9.03 -7.34
C SER A 33 -6.12 9.31 -6.36
N GLN A 34 -6.02 10.53 -5.82
CA GLN A 34 -4.97 10.86 -4.86
C GLN A 34 -5.29 10.21 -3.51
N ALA A 35 -6.51 10.39 -3.02
CA ALA A 35 -6.94 9.79 -1.77
C ALA A 35 -6.88 8.25 -1.82
N VAL A 36 -7.13 7.62 -2.98
CA VAL A 36 -6.93 6.17 -3.16
C VAL A 36 -5.54 5.76 -2.70
N TRP A 37 -4.49 6.45 -3.16
CA TRP A 37 -3.11 6.10 -2.86
C TRP A 37 -2.70 6.51 -1.45
N GLU A 38 -3.19 7.64 -0.94
CA GLU A 38 -2.92 8.08 0.43
C GLU A 38 -3.44 7.06 1.45
N TRP A 39 -4.68 6.59 1.27
CA TRP A 39 -5.23 5.52 2.12
C TRP A 39 -4.48 4.21 1.94
N PHE A 40 -4.13 3.85 0.71
CA PHE A 40 -3.44 2.59 0.44
C PHE A 40 -2.00 2.57 0.97
N ALA A 41 -1.32 3.71 1.02
CA ALA A 41 0.03 3.84 1.56
C ALA A 41 0.12 3.57 3.07
N MET A 42 -0.98 3.73 3.81
CA MET A 42 -1.06 3.47 5.25
C MET A 42 -1.30 1.99 5.61
N VAL A 43 -1.55 1.13 4.63
CA VAL A 43 -1.75 -0.32 4.84
C VAL A 43 -0.39 -1.02 4.99
N GLU A 44 -0.26 -1.98 5.91
CA GLU A 44 0.94 -2.82 6.00
C GLU A 44 0.94 -3.87 4.87
N LEU A 45 1.34 -3.43 3.67
CA LEU A 45 1.29 -4.26 2.48
C LEU A 45 2.31 -5.42 2.52
N PRO A 46 1.97 -6.58 1.93
CA PRO A 46 2.93 -7.65 1.70
C PRO A 46 4.08 -7.20 0.79
N ALA A 47 5.27 -7.76 1.00
CA ALA A 47 6.48 -7.42 0.23
C ALA A 47 6.27 -7.54 -1.29
N HIS A 48 5.64 -8.62 -1.75
CA HIS A 48 5.37 -8.83 -3.18
C HIS A 48 4.44 -7.77 -3.79
N THR A 49 3.52 -7.20 -2.99
CA THR A 49 2.64 -6.11 -3.45
C THR A 49 3.44 -4.82 -3.62
N LEU A 50 4.32 -4.51 -2.67
CA LEU A 50 5.24 -3.37 -2.77
C LEU A 50 6.19 -3.52 -3.97
N LEU A 51 6.70 -4.73 -4.23
CA LEU A 51 7.52 -5.01 -5.40
C LEU A 51 6.77 -4.80 -6.72
N PHE A 52 5.52 -5.27 -6.78
CA PHE A 52 4.65 -5.03 -7.93
C PHE A 52 4.42 -3.52 -8.16
N LEU A 53 4.15 -2.77 -7.09
CA LEU A 53 3.98 -1.31 -7.17
C LEU A 53 5.25 -0.61 -7.65
N LYS A 54 6.43 -0.99 -7.13
CA LYS A 54 7.72 -0.46 -7.57
C LYS A 54 7.92 -0.70 -9.06
N ASN A 55 7.65 -1.90 -9.54
CA ASN A 55 7.83 -2.25 -10.95
C ASN A 55 6.89 -1.44 -11.86
N ARG A 56 5.65 -1.20 -11.43
CA ARG A 56 4.63 -0.48 -12.21
C ARG A 56 4.75 1.05 -12.14
N ARG A 57 5.16 1.61 -11.01
CA ARG A 57 5.09 3.04 -10.70
C ARG A 57 6.47 3.66 -10.41
N GLY A 58 7.50 2.84 -10.24
CA GLY A 58 8.84 3.26 -9.86
C GLY A 58 9.03 3.39 -8.35
N ALA A 59 10.29 3.37 -7.92
CA ALA A 59 10.67 3.53 -6.53
C ALA A 59 10.33 4.92 -5.97
N GLN A 60 10.41 5.96 -6.80
CA GLN A 60 10.09 7.33 -6.38
C GLN A 60 8.63 7.47 -5.95
N PHE A 61 7.70 6.81 -6.66
CA PHE A 61 6.29 6.80 -6.29
C PHE A 61 6.05 6.23 -4.88
N ILE A 62 6.74 5.14 -4.54
CA ILE A 62 6.65 4.52 -3.21
C ILE A 62 7.11 5.50 -2.12
N ARG A 63 8.20 6.23 -2.39
CA ARG A 63 8.76 7.24 -1.47
C ARG A 63 7.85 8.45 -1.33
N ASP A 64 7.38 9.00 -2.45
CA ASP A 64 6.54 10.20 -2.49
C ASP A 64 5.22 9.96 -1.77
N MET A 65 4.63 8.76 -1.92
CA MET A 65 3.39 8.39 -1.25
C MET A 65 3.60 7.93 0.21
N GLY A 66 4.84 7.69 0.64
CA GLY A 66 5.14 7.29 2.02
C GLY A 66 4.66 5.88 2.38
N PHE A 67 4.69 4.93 1.44
CA PHE A 67 4.31 3.54 1.72
C PHE A 67 5.16 2.93 2.83
N LEU A 68 4.52 2.13 3.68
CA LEU A 68 5.19 1.34 4.72
C LEU A 68 6.00 0.20 4.10
N THR A 69 7.34 0.33 4.04
CA THR A 69 8.22 -0.62 3.34
C THR A 69 8.74 -1.79 4.18
N LYS A 70 8.44 -1.81 5.48
CA LYS A 70 9.00 -2.76 6.47
C LYS A 70 9.03 -4.21 6.00
N ASN A 71 7.95 -4.69 5.36
CA ASN A 71 7.87 -6.07 4.88
C ASN A 71 8.80 -6.33 3.68
N ALA A 72 8.87 -5.39 2.73
CA ALA A 72 9.80 -5.48 1.60
C ALA A 72 11.25 -5.31 2.04
N ASP A 73 11.52 -4.42 2.99
CA ASP A 73 12.87 -4.22 3.55
C ASP A 73 13.38 -5.51 4.22
N LYS A 74 12.48 -6.24 4.90
CA LYS A 74 12.78 -7.53 5.52
C LYS A 74 13.03 -8.64 4.49
N GLU A 75 12.27 -8.67 3.40
CA GLU A 75 12.33 -9.75 2.40
C GLU A 75 13.41 -9.55 1.34
N TYR A 76 13.57 -8.32 0.83
CA TYR A 76 14.45 -7.98 -0.30
C TYR A 76 15.69 -7.17 0.11
N GLY A 77 15.76 -6.76 1.38
CA GLY A 77 16.78 -5.88 1.93
C GLY A 77 16.37 -4.40 1.87
N PRO A 78 16.89 -3.55 2.77
CA PRO A 78 16.47 -2.14 2.90
C PRO A 78 16.80 -1.26 1.68
N ASP A 79 17.66 -1.76 0.79
CA ASP A 79 18.08 -1.13 -0.47
C ASP A 79 17.24 -1.59 -1.68
N TRP A 80 16.18 -2.38 -1.49
CA TRP A 80 15.37 -2.95 -2.57
C TRP A 80 14.69 -1.92 -3.48
N LEU A 81 14.51 -0.68 -3.02
CA LEU A 81 14.01 0.42 -3.84
C LEU A 81 15.05 0.90 -4.87
N ASP A 82 16.34 0.74 -4.57
CA ASP A 82 17.44 1.25 -5.40
C ASP A 82 18.08 0.20 -6.30
N LYS A 83 17.80 -1.08 -6.06
CA LYS A 83 18.31 -2.22 -6.86
C LYS A 83 17.21 -3.03 -7.50
N GLY A 84 17.55 -3.81 -8.52
CA GLY A 84 16.64 -4.85 -9.03
C GLY A 84 16.46 -5.98 -8.01
N VAL A 85 15.26 -6.53 -7.92
CA VAL A 85 14.98 -7.72 -7.08
C VAL A 85 14.86 -8.93 -7.99
N VAL A 86 15.52 -10.04 -7.64
CA VAL A 86 15.46 -11.28 -8.42
C VAL A 86 14.71 -12.35 -7.65
N ILE A 87 13.59 -12.83 -8.20
CA ILE A 87 12.78 -13.91 -7.61
C ILE A 87 12.62 -15.00 -8.65
N GLY A 88 13.11 -16.22 -8.36
CA GLY A 88 12.99 -17.36 -9.26
C GLY A 88 13.61 -17.15 -10.65
N GLY A 89 14.61 -16.26 -10.78
CA GLY A 89 15.24 -15.91 -12.06
C GLY A 89 14.55 -14.76 -12.81
N HIS A 90 13.46 -14.20 -12.29
CA HIS A 90 12.81 -13.02 -12.85
C HIS A 90 13.32 -11.74 -12.18
N HIS A 91 13.64 -10.73 -12.99
CA HIS A 91 14.10 -9.41 -12.53
C HIS A 91 12.92 -8.44 -12.40
N PHE A 92 12.81 -7.80 -11.24
CA PHE A 92 11.77 -6.84 -10.89
C PHE A 92 12.34 -5.47 -10.51
#